data_AF-A0A226DFX5-F1
#
_entry.id   AF-A0A226DFX5-F1
#
_cell.length_a   1.000
_cell.length_b   1.000
_cell.length_c   1.000
_cell.angle_alpha   90.00
_cell.angle_beta   90.00
_cell.angle_gamma   90.00
#
_symmetry.space_group_name_H-M   'P 1'
#
loop_
_entity.id
_entity.type
_entity.pdbx_description
1 polymer ?
#
loop_
_entity_poly.entity_id
_entity_poly.type
_entity_poly.pdbx_seq_one_letter_code
_entity_poly.pdbx_strand_id
1 'polypeptide(L)'
;MFSQEFYHVFGRHITLSTFLGGSPFVWNTKLKSFSVNELSHIWFALNALALYGAGIYAGGRSLYLKFYGDMSDLGFVMALFMAAVFDAIGYTMMLLNPHHLASVVNASLRYYTTFCKNWKLTTKPDYLLPYLCNLTVFTTFLNLFCPTWVVLHYFLFPSHAAYPCSFIDFSCRLEFYVVVGLGYFWMLLSIFSNITTACIITVLIYIFIICSLLSKEFLAPSAKKSGRKYTTSHWLRLPGNLQIAYRSLELLNKNMNAVLAPVLIPAQAIVTQFSLSCNYLLIRDWAYLDATSTSLLVLWSGGGLLPCDVLTIMGQDILYGHCSTAANCVLPGVPVLHTVCPNARPYCCATMLGM
;
A
#
# COMPACT_ATOMS: atom_id res chain seq x y z
N MET A 1 -9.48 0.34 18.67
CA MET A 1 -8.27 -0.24 19.28
C MET A 1 -7.90 -1.49 18.48
N PHE A 2 -6.62 -1.69 18.17
CA PHE A 2 -6.16 -2.94 17.53
C PHE A 2 -6.43 -4.13 18.46
N SER A 3 -7.09 -5.16 17.94
CA SER A 3 -7.37 -6.39 18.68
C SER A 3 -6.09 -7.21 18.89
N GLN A 4 -6.11 -8.14 19.86
CA GLN A 4 -5.02 -9.12 20.01
C GLN A 4 -4.86 -9.98 18.75
N GLU A 5 -5.98 -10.30 18.11
CA GLU A 5 -6.03 -11.05 16.85
C GLU A 5 -5.28 -10.32 15.73
N PHE A 6 -5.46 -9.01 15.61
CA PHE A 6 -4.72 -8.19 14.63
C PHE A 6 -3.21 -8.35 14.83
N TYR A 7 -2.70 -8.15 16.05
CA TYR A 7 -1.26 -8.28 16.34
C TYR A 7 -0.73 -9.69 16.08
N HIS A 8 -1.56 -10.71 16.29
CA HIS A 8 -1.19 -12.10 16.04
C HIS A 8 -1.13 -12.42 14.54
N VAL A 9 -2.14 -12.03 13.76
CA VAL A 9 -2.15 -12.18 12.29
C VAL A 9 -1.00 -11.39 11.68
N PHE A 10 -0.84 -10.15 12.13
CA PHE A 10 0.22 -9.27 11.65
C PHE A 10 1.61 -9.80 11.96
N GLY A 11 1.83 -10.26 13.20
CA GLY A 11 3.11 -10.87 13.59
C GLY A 11 3.46 -12.09 12.73
N ARG A 12 2.46 -12.95 12.42
CA ARG A 12 2.66 -14.09 11.51
C ARG A 12 3.02 -13.64 10.10
N HIS A 13 2.35 -12.61 9.58
CA HIS A 13 2.66 -12.06 8.26
C HIS A 13 4.09 -11.52 8.20
N ILE A 14 4.53 -10.74 9.20
CA ILE A 14 5.89 -10.20 9.26
C ILE A 14 6.93 -11.32 9.35
N THR A 15 6.69 -12.35 10.17
CA THR A 15 7.59 -13.51 10.25
C THR A 15 7.69 -14.25 8.92
N LEU A 16 6.56 -14.48 8.24
CA LEU A 16 6.54 -15.09 6.91
C LEU A 16 7.28 -14.21 5.88
N SER A 17 7.05 -12.90 5.91
CA SER A 17 7.72 -11.95 5.04
C SER A 17 9.23 -11.93 5.24
N THR A 18 9.68 -11.95 6.49
CA THR A 18 11.10 -12.04 6.83
C THR A 18 11.72 -13.33 6.35
N PHE A 19 11.01 -14.46 6.52
CA PHE A 19 11.47 -15.76 6.04
C PHE A 19 11.63 -15.80 4.53
N LEU A 20 10.70 -15.19 3.79
CA LEU A 20 10.78 -15.07 2.33
C LEU A 20 11.85 -14.06 1.87
N GLY A 21 12.29 -13.17 2.77
CA GLY A 21 13.19 -12.06 2.46
C GLY A 21 12.48 -10.81 1.93
N GLY A 22 11.16 -10.74 2.08
CA GLY A 22 10.32 -9.60 1.67
C GLY A 22 10.25 -8.48 2.71
N SER A 23 10.81 -8.67 3.91
CA SER A 23 10.83 -7.66 4.96
C SER A 23 12.10 -7.75 5.81
N PRO A 24 12.72 -6.61 6.19
CA PRO A 24 13.86 -6.61 7.11
C PRO A 24 13.44 -6.72 8.59
N PHE A 25 12.14 -6.75 8.88
CA PHE A 25 11.60 -6.55 10.23
C PHE A 25 11.34 -7.84 11.01
N VAL A 26 11.81 -7.91 12.25
CA VAL A 26 11.46 -8.97 13.21
C VAL A 26 10.37 -8.48 14.16
N TRP A 27 9.29 -9.26 14.27
CA TRP A 27 8.17 -8.97 15.16
C TRP A 27 8.39 -9.53 16.58
N ASN A 28 8.32 -8.66 17.58
CA ASN A 28 8.35 -9.07 18.99
C ASN A 28 6.91 -9.17 19.54
N THR A 29 6.39 -10.40 19.67
CA THR A 29 5.02 -10.64 20.16
C THR A 29 4.76 -10.11 21.57
N LYS A 30 5.78 -10.11 22.45
CA LYS A 30 5.63 -9.66 23.84
C LYS A 30 5.53 -8.13 23.91
N LEU A 31 6.39 -7.44 23.17
CA LEU A 31 6.45 -5.98 23.15
C LEU A 31 5.49 -5.35 22.13
N LYS A 32 4.91 -6.15 21.23
CA LYS A 32 4.10 -5.72 20.08
C LYS A 32 4.81 -4.65 19.25
N SER A 33 6.09 -4.90 19.01
CA SER A 33 6.99 -3.93 18.39
C SER A 33 7.85 -4.59 17.31
N PHE A 34 8.21 -3.78 16.34
CA PHE A 34 9.21 -4.05 15.35
C PHE A 34 10.62 -3.92 15.90
N SER A 35 11.49 -4.78 15.41
CA SER A 35 12.93 -4.69 15.52
C SER A 35 13.54 -5.02 14.16
N VAL A 36 14.79 -4.65 13.93
CA VAL A 36 15.52 -5.02 12.73
C VAL A 36 16.70 -5.85 13.18
N ASN A 37 16.88 -7.02 12.57
CA ASN A 37 18.04 -7.87 12.77
C ASN A 37 18.99 -7.68 11.58
N GLU A 38 20.30 -7.69 11.81
CA GLU A 38 21.30 -7.56 10.73
C GLU A 38 21.12 -8.67 9.69
N LEU A 39 20.84 -9.88 10.14
CA LEU A 39 20.68 -11.04 9.27
C LEU A 39 19.43 -10.91 8.38
N SER A 40 18.30 -10.43 8.91
CA SER A 40 17.09 -10.18 8.09
C SER A 40 17.30 -9.01 7.14
N HIS A 41 18.04 -7.99 7.54
CA HIS A 41 18.38 -6.86 6.68
C HIS A 41 19.27 -7.29 5.50
N ILE A 42 20.28 -8.13 5.73
CA ILE A 42 21.13 -8.69 4.67
C ILE A 42 20.29 -9.54 3.70
N TRP A 43 19.43 -10.43 4.19
CA TRP A 43 18.55 -11.22 3.31
C TRP A 43 17.61 -10.36 2.48
N PHE A 44 17.03 -9.32 3.09
CA PHE A 44 16.19 -8.36 2.39
C PHE A 44 16.98 -7.60 1.31
N ALA A 45 18.21 -7.18 1.61
CA ALA A 45 19.08 -6.49 0.65
C ALA A 45 19.49 -7.40 -0.52
N LEU A 46 19.76 -8.69 -0.27
CA LEU A 46 20.05 -9.66 -1.32
C LEU A 46 18.84 -9.88 -2.25
N ASN A 47 17.63 -9.98 -1.69
CA ASN A 47 16.39 -10.06 -2.49
C ASN A 47 16.14 -8.78 -3.29
N ALA A 48 16.39 -7.61 -2.69
CA ALA A 48 16.32 -6.33 -3.39
C ALA A 48 17.30 -6.30 -4.57
N LEU A 49 18.56 -6.71 -4.36
CA LEU A 49 19.57 -6.79 -5.42
C LEU A 49 19.16 -7.73 -6.55
N ALA A 50 18.59 -8.90 -6.22
CA ALA A 50 18.05 -9.83 -7.21
C ALA A 50 16.93 -9.20 -8.03
N LEU A 51 16.01 -8.48 -7.38
CA LEU A 51 14.93 -7.74 -8.05
C LEU A 51 15.47 -6.63 -8.97
N TYR A 52 16.44 -5.83 -8.51
CA TYR A 52 17.07 -4.82 -9.36
C TYR A 52 17.77 -5.46 -10.56
N GLY A 53 18.44 -6.60 -10.37
CA GLY A 53 19.03 -7.39 -11.45
C GLY A 53 17.98 -7.87 -12.45
N ALA A 54 16.84 -8.37 -11.98
CA ALA A 54 15.71 -8.77 -12.82
C ALA A 54 15.12 -7.58 -13.59
N GLY A 55 15.02 -6.40 -12.96
CA GLY A 55 14.58 -5.16 -13.62
C GLY A 55 15.54 -4.69 -14.71
N ILE A 56 16.86 -4.73 -14.45
CA ILE A 56 17.89 -4.42 -15.46
C ILE A 56 17.79 -5.40 -16.63
N TYR A 57 17.64 -6.69 -16.35
CA TYR A 57 17.44 -7.71 -17.37
C TYR A 57 16.19 -7.42 -18.22
N ALA A 58 15.03 -7.18 -17.58
CA ALA A 58 13.78 -6.90 -18.28
C ALA A 58 13.89 -5.64 -19.15
N GLY A 59 14.49 -4.56 -18.62
CA GLY A 59 14.73 -3.33 -19.39
C GLY A 59 15.69 -3.54 -20.57
N GLY A 60 16.78 -4.27 -20.36
CA GLY A 60 17.70 -4.65 -21.43
C GLY A 60 17.02 -5.50 -22.50
N ARG A 61 16.15 -6.43 -22.10
CA ARG A 61 15.37 -7.27 -23.02
C ARG A 61 14.34 -6.46 -23.80
N SER A 62 13.66 -5.51 -23.17
CA SER A 62 12.75 -4.58 -23.86
C SER A 62 13.50 -3.75 -24.91
N LEU A 63 14.70 -3.24 -24.60
CA LEU A 63 15.52 -2.51 -25.56
C LEU A 63 15.96 -3.41 -26.72
N TYR A 64 16.42 -4.63 -26.43
CA TYR A 64 16.80 -5.60 -27.45
C TYR A 64 15.64 -5.90 -28.41
N LEU A 65 14.45 -6.21 -27.89
CA LEU A 65 13.28 -6.50 -28.71
C LEU A 65 12.86 -5.30 -29.55
N LYS A 66 12.93 -4.09 -29.00
CA LYS A 66 12.62 -2.86 -29.72
C LYS A 66 13.52 -2.63 -30.95
N PHE A 67 14.80 -3.00 -30.87
CA PHE A 67 15.77 -2.75 -31.95
C PHE A 67 15.94 -3.94 -32.90
N TYR A 68 15.81 -5.18 -32.41
CA TYR A 68 16.19 -6.39 -33.13
C TYR A 68 15.14 -7.51 -33.11
N GLY A 69 14.11 -7.41 -32.27
CA GLY A 69 13.14 -8.48 -32.06
C GLY A 69 11.80 -8.25 -32.75
N ASP A 70 10.90 -9.20 -32.53
CA ASP A 70 9.50 -9.03 -32.90
C ASP A 70 8.82 -8.07 -31.92
N MET A 71 8.05 -7.13 -32.47
CA MET A 71 7.29 -6.15 -31.70
C MET A 71 6.11 -6.77 -30.95
N SER A 72 5.67 -7.98 -31.34
CA SER A 72 4.63 -8.74 -30.64
C SER A 72 4.98 -9.01 -29.17
N ASP A 73 6.24 -9.35 -28.89
CA ASP A 73 6.72 -9.65 -27.53
C ASP A 73 7.05 -8.41 -26.70
N LEU A 74 7.30 -7.27 -27.36
CA LEU A 74 7.77 -6.05 -26.69
C LEU A 74 6.81 -5.58 -25.60
N GLY A 75 5.50 -5.68 -25.85
CA GLY A 75 4.46 -5.24 -24.93
C GLY A 75 4.56 -5.95 -23.58
N PHE A 76 4.56 -7.28 -23.58
CA PHE A 76 4.59 -8.07 -22.36
C PHE A 76 5.90 -7.89 -21.57
N VAL A 77 7.05 -7.82 -22.26
CA VAL A 77 8.35 -7.56 -21.61
C VAL A 77 8.40 -6.16 -21.01
N MET A 78 7.83 -5.14 -21.68
CA MET A 78 7.72 -3.80 -21.12
C MET A 78 6.83 -3.77 -19.88
N ALA A 79 5.71 -4.50 -19.88
CA ALA A 79 4.85 -4.63 -18.70
C ALA A 79 5.63 -5.26 -17.52
N LEU A 80 6.39 -6.32 -17.76
CA LEU A 80 7.26 -6.93 -16.74
C LEU A 80 8.34 -5.98 -16.23
N PHE A 81 8.96 -5.19 -17.10
CA PHE A 81 9.92 -4.16 -16.71
C PHE A 81 9.26 -3.12 -15.77
N MET A 82 8.09 -2.60 -16.15
CA MET A 82 7.35 -1.64 -15.33
C MET A 82 6.90 -2.23 -13.99
N ALA A 83 6.50 -3.52 -13.97
CA ALA A 83 6.20 -4.24 -12.74
C ALA A 83 7.44 -4.34 -11.83
N ALA A 84 8.60 -4.74 -12.37
CA ALA A 84 9.84 -4.83 -11.60
C ALA A 84 10.27 -3.47 -11.04
N VAL A 85 10.08 -2.39 -11.79
CA VAL A 85 10.36 -1.02 -11.32
C VAL A 85 9.39 -0.62 -10.19
N PHE A 86 8.10 -0.94 -10.32
CA PHE A 86 7.12 -0.72 -9.26
C PHE A 86 7.50 -1.48 -7.98
N ASP A 87 7.85 -2.75 -8.10
CA ASP A 87 8.26 -3.60 -6.98
C ASP A 87 9.52 -3.04 -6.31
N ALA A 88 10.49 -2.56 -7.09
CA ALA A 88 11.73 -1.96 -6.60
C ALA A 88 11.48 -0.70 -5.75
N ILE A 89 10.45 0.08 -6.07
CA ILE A 89 10.03 1.22 -5.24
C ILE A 89 9.53 0.74 -3.87
N GLY A 90 8.75 -0.35 -3.84
CA GLY A 90 8.31 -0.98 -2.60
C GLY A 90 9.49 -1.38 -1.70
N TYR A 91 10.54 -1.97 -2.29
CA TYR A 91 11.78 -2.30 -1.56
C TYR A 91 12.52 -1.06 -1.06
N THR A 92 12.59 0.00 -1.86
CA THR A 92 13.29 1.25 -1.51
C THR A 92 12.78 1.84 -0.19
N MET A 93 11.47 1.75 0.07
CA MET A 93 10.85 2.23 1.31
C MET A 93 11.46 1.59 2.57
N MET A 94 11.70 0.28 2.55
CA MET A 94 12.22 -0.46 3.69
C MET A 94 13.76 -0.56 3.68
N LEU A 95 14.41 -0.38 2.53
CA LEU A 95 15.85 -0.51 2.38
C LEU A 95 16.62 0.71 2.87
N LEU A 96 16.12 1.93 2.62
CA LEU A 96 16.87 3.16 2.90
C LEU A 96 17.13 3.40 4.39
N ASN A 97 16.14 3.13 5.24
CA ASN A 97 16.29 3.31 6.68
C ASN A 97 15.31 2.41 7.48
N PRO A 98 15.56 1.08 7.51
CA PRO A 98 14.66 0.13 8.16
C PRO A 98 14.50 0.42 9.66
N HIS A 99 15.56 0.84 10.35
CA HIS A 99 15.50 1.17 11.78
C HIS A 99 14.59 2.37 12.06
N HIS A 100 14.68 3.42 11.25
CA HIS A 100 13.82 4.58 11.41
C HIS A 100 12.35 4.23 11.14
N LEU A 101 12.07 3.49 10.05
CA LEU A 101 10.70 3.04 9.74
C LEU A 101 10.12 2.18 10.88
N ALA A 102 10.88 1.20 11.39
CA ALA A 102 10.47 0.39 12.53
C ALA A 102 10.15 1.25 13.77
N SER A 103 10.98 2.24 14.06
CA SER A 103 10.80 3.16 15.18
C SER A 103 9.53 4.01 15.03
N VAL A 104 9.28 4.55 13.82
CA VAL A 104 8.09 5.36 13.53
C VAL A 104 6.81 4.53 13.62
N VAL A 105 6.81 3.30 13.10
CA VAL A 105 5.66 2.39 13.22
C VAL A 105 5.40 2.00 14.67
N ASN A 106 6.45 1.69 15.44
CA ASN A 106 6.34 1.41 16.88
C ASN A 106 5.78 2.60 17.66
N ALA A 107 6.30 3.80 17.39
CA ALA A 107 5.80 5.03 17.99
C ALA A 107 4.32 5.26 17.64
N SER A 108 3.92 4.95 16.41
CA SER A 108 2.53 5.08 15.96
C SER A 108 1.59 4.15 16.72
N LEU A 109 1.94 2.86 16.78
CA LEU A 109 1.17 1.85 17.51
C LEU A 109 1.10 2.17 19.01
N ARG A 110 2.22 2.58 19.61
CA ARG A 110 2.28 2.98 21.02
C ARG A 110 1.45 4.23 21.31
N TYR A 111 1.54 5.23 20.44
CA TYR A 111 0.76 6.46 20.56
C TYR A 111 -0.73 6.15 20.50
N TYR A 112 -1.19 5.40 19.48
CA TYR A 112 -2.59 5.05 19.32
C TYR A 112 -3.14 4.23 20.50
N THR A 113 -2.41 3.21 20.96
CA THR A 113 -2.81 2.40 22.12
C THR A 113 -2.89 3.23 23.41
N THR A 114 -1.92 4.10 23.65
CA THR A 114 -1.91 5.01 24.79
C THR A 114 -3.05 6.02 24.72
N PHE A 115 -3.31 6.56 23.52
CA PHE A 115 -4.40 7.50 23.27
C PHE A 115 -5.76 6.86 23.55
N CYS A 116 -6.02 5.66 23.01
CA CYS A 116 -7.25 4.92 23.29
C CYS A 116 -7.44 4.64 24.79
N LYS A 117 -6.35 4.24 25.48
CA LYS A 117 -6.37 3.93 26.92
C LYS A 117 -6.67 5.18 27.76
N ASN A 118 -5.97 6.28 27.51
CA ASN A 118 -6.06 7.49 28.33
C ASN A 118 -7.39 8.23 28.13
N TRP A 119 -7.91 8.25 26.90
CA TRP A 119 -9.09 9.04 26.56
C TRP A 119 -10.39 8.23 26.54
N LYS A 120 -10.32 6.93 26.93
CA LYS A 120 -11.45 6.00 27.03
C LYS A 120 -12.35 6.05 25.79
N LEU A 121 -11.74 6.04 24.60
CA LEU A 121 -12.47 5.92 23.34
C LEU A 121 -13.40 4.71 23.45
N THR A 122 -14.71 4.96 23.49
CA THR A 122 -15.69 3.90 23.65
C THR A 122 -15.53 2.96 22.47
N THR A 123 -15.12 1.72 22.76
CA THR A 123 -14.91 0.63 21.79
C THR A 123 -16.25 0.15 21.25
N LYS A 124 -17.01 1.03 20.60
CA LYS A 124 -17.95 0.52 19.60
C LYS A 124 -17.08 -0.12 18.52
N PRO A 125 -17.43 -1.33 18.05
CA PRO A 125 -16.68 -1.98 16.99
C PRO A 125 -16.62 -1.01 15.80
N ASP A 126 -15.42 -0.53 15.51
CA ASP A 126 -15.20 0.30 14.34
C ASP A 126 -15.52 -0.56 13.13
N TYR A 127 -16.53 -0.18 12.36
CA TYR A 127 -16.90 -0.84 11.11
C TYR A 127 -15.72 -0.96 10.13
N LEU A 128 -14.71 -0.08 10.28
CA LEU A 128 -13.46 -0.14 9.54
C LEU A 128 -12.56 -1.32 9.93
N LEU A 129 -12.54 -1.75 11.20
CA LEU A 129 -11.64 -2.82 11.63
C LEU A 129 -11.88 -4.17 10.92
N PRO A 130 -13.12 -4.70 10.81
CA PRO A 130 -13.36 -5.93 10.07
C PRO A 130 -13.07 -5.76 8.57
N TYR A 131 -13.31 -4.59 7.98
CA TYR A 131 -12.93 -4.31 6.60
C TYR A 131 -11.41 -4.39 6.40
N LEU A 132 -10.63 -3.80 7.31
CA LEU A 132 -9.16 -3.85 7.28
C LEU A 132 -8.63 -5.27 7.51
N CYS A 133 -9.25 -6.05 8.39
CA CYS A 133 -8.93 -7.47 8.56
C CYS A 133 -9.22 -8.25 7.28
N ASN A 134 -10.37 -8.04 6.65
CA ASN A 134 -10.72 -8.68 5.38
C ASN A 134 -9.76 -8.28 4.26
N LEU A 135 -9.35 -7.00 4.20
CA LEU A 135 -8.33 -6.52 3.28
C LEU A 135 -6.98 -7.21 3.52
N THR A 136 -6.60 -7.43 4.78
CA THR A 136 -5.36 -8.17 5.13
C THR A 136 -5.43 -9.62 4.66
N VAL A 137 -6.56 -10.29 4.90
CA VAL A 137 -6.77 -11.68 4.46
C VAL A 137 -6.76 -11.77 2.93
N PHE A 138 -7.46 -10.85 2.27
CA PHE A 138 -7.52 -10.77 0.81
C PHE A 138 -6.15 -10.52 0.18
N THR A 139 -5.39 -9.54 0.68
CA THR A 139 -4.02 -9.28 0.21
C THR A 139 -3.08 -10.46 0.49
N THR A 140 -3.24 -11.13 1.63
CA THR A 140 -2.48 -12.36 1.91
C THR A 140 -2.82 -13.49 0.94
N PHE A 141 -4.08 -13.63 0.55
CA PHE A 141 -4.50 -14.59 -0.48
C PHE A 141 -3.90 -14.25 -1.85
N LEU A 142 -3.94 -12.97 -2.26
CA LEU A 142 -3.32 -12.52 -3.50
C LEU A 142 -1.81 -12.78 -3.52
N ASN A 143 -1.11 -12.67 -2.38
CA ASN A 143 0.32 -12.98 -2.31
C ASN A 143 0.67 -14.43 -2.64
N LEU A 144 -0.26 -15.36 -2.50
CA LEU A 144 -0.05 -16.75 -2.88
C LEU A 144 -0.52 -16.99 -4.32
N PHE A 145 -1.69 -16.45 -4.66
CA PHE A 145 -2.30 -16.68 -5.96
C PHE A 145 -1.50 -16.07 -7.11
N CYS A 146 -1.10 -14.79 -6.99
CA CYS A 146 -0.44 -14.08 -8.08
C CYS A 146 0.94 -14.68 -8.44
N PRO A 147 1.86 -14.96 -7.50
CA PRO A 147 3.11 -15.65 -7.82
C PRO A 147 2.91 -17.01 -8.45
N THR A 148 1.96 -17.79 -7.95
CA THR A 148 1.65 -19.12 -8.49
C THR A 148 1.19 -19.01 -9.95
N TRP A 149 0.37 -18.02 -10.26
CA TRP A 149 -0.12 -17.78 -11.62
C TRP A 149 1.00 -17.34 -12.58
N VAL A 150 1.88 -16.43 -12.15
CA VAL A 150 3.04 -15.99 -12.95
C VAL A 150 4.02 -17.14 -13.20
N VAL A 151 4.23 -18.00 -12.20
CA VAL A 151 5.12 -19.16 -12.32
C VAL A 151 4.50 -20.26 -13.18
N LEU A 152 3.18 -20.46 -13.11
CA LEU A 152 2.47 -21.33 -14.03
C LEU A 152 2.66 -20.87 -15.48
N HIS A 153 2.58 -19.56 -15.74
CA HIS A 153 2.88 -19.00 -17.06
C HIS A 153 4.31 -19.30 -17.51
N TYR A 154 5.30 -19.13 -16.63
CA TYR A 154 6.68 -19.53 -16.90
C TYR A 154 6.81 -21.02 -17.24
N PHE A 155 6.07 -21.88 -16.53
CA PHE A 155 6.06 -23.32 -16.75
C PHE A 155 5.41 -23.75 -18.07
N LEU A 156 4.38 -23.04 -18.50
CA LEU A 156 3.67 -23.29 -19.76
C LEU A 156 4.42 -22.72 -20.96
N PHE A 157 5.10 -21.59 -20.81
CA PHE A 157 5.75 -20.85 -21.89
C PHE A 157 7.24 -20.54 -21.59
N PRO A 158 8.09 -21.58 -21.43
CA PRO A 158 9.52 -21.40 -21.12
C PRO A 158 10.28 -20.57 -22.15
N SER A 159 9.88 -20.66 -23.41
CA SER A 159 10.52 -20.00 -24.55
C SER A 159 10.06 -18.55 -24.75
N HIS A 160 9.09 -18.07 -23.96
CA HIS A 160 8.61 -16.70 -24.09
C HIS A 160 9.77 -15.71 -23.91
N ALA A 161 9.84 -14.68 -24.76
CA ALA A 161 10.96 -13.73 -24.79
C ALA A 161 11.19 -12.97 -23.48
N ALA A 162 10.24 -13.02 -22.56
CA ALA A 162 10.29 -12.43 -21.24
C ALA A 162 11.24 -13.15 -20.28
N TYR A 163 11.47 -14.46 -20.49
CA TYR A 163 12.19 -15.29 -19.54
C TYR A 163 13.64 -15.50 -19.97
N PRO A 164 14.58 -15.58 -19.01
CA PRO A 164 16.00 -15.79 -19.30
C PRO A 164 16.25 -17.14 -19.99
N CYS A 165 15.37 -18.12 -19.78
CA CYS A 165 15.44 -19.41 -20.45
C CYS A 165 15.22 -19.35 -21.96
N SER A 166 14.72 -18.24 -22.51
CA SER A 166 14.59 -18.06 -23.96
C SER A 166 15.93 -18.07 -24.72
N PHE A 167 17.06 -17.90 -24.02
CA PHE A 167 18.41 -17.97 -24.61
C PHE A 167 19.05 -19.36 -24.55
N ILE A 168 18.39 -20.33 -23.92
CA ILE A 168 18.96 -21.66 -23.68
C ILE A 168 18.10 -22.69 -24.42
N ASP A 169 18.72 -23.56 -25.19
CA ASP A 169 18.01 -24.66 -25.86
C ASP A 169 17.35 -25.57 -24.82
N PHE A 170 16.01 -25.68 -24.92
CA PHE A 170 15.16 -26.42 -23.98
C PHE A 170 15.62 -27.87 -23.78
N SER A 171 16.12 -28.49 -24.85
CA SER A 171 16.59 -29.88 -24.85
C SER A 171 17.81 -30.12 -23.96
N CYS A 172 18.56 -29.08 -23.57
CA CYS A 172 19.82 -29.29 -22.89
C CYS A 172 19.72 -29.50 -21.37
N ARG A 173 18.81 -28.88 -20.60
CA ARG A 173 18.72 -29.10 -19.12
C ARG A 173 17.36 -28.74 -18.51
N LEU A 174 16.43 -29.69 -18.46
CA LEU A 174 15.16 -29.59 -17.69
C LEU A 174 15.43 -29.21 -16.22
N GLU A 175 16.50 -29.73 -15.63
CA GLU A 175 16.92 -29.42 -14.25
C GLU A 175 17.19 -27.93 -14.04
N PHE A 176 17.93 -27.31 -14.95
CA PHE A 176 18.25 -25.88 -14.87
C PHE A 176 16.96 -25.04 -14.93
N TYR A 177 16.06 -25.41 -15.84
CA TYR A 177 14.77 -24.75 -15.99
C TYR A 177 13.91 -24.81 -14.73
N VAL A 178 13.85 -25.97 -14.07
CA VAL A 178 13.12 -26.15 -12.80
C VAL A 178 13.77 -25.34 -11.69
N VAL A 179 15.10 -25.35 -11.57
CA VAL A 179 15.82 -24.58 -10.55
C VAL A 179 15.58 -23.08 -10.72
N VAL A 180 15.66 -22.55 -11.95
CA VAL A 180 15.36 -21.15 -12.25
C VAL A 180 13.89 -20.83 -11.94
N GLY A 181 12.95 -21.72 -12.30
CA GLY A 181 11.53 -21.55 -12.00
C GLY A 181 11.24 -21.49 -10.50
N LEU A 182 11.87 -22.36 -9.69
CA LEU A 182 11.74 -22.34 -8.23
C LEU A 182 12.36 -21.09 -7.61
N GLY A 183 13.53 -20.67 -8.09
CA GLY A 183 14.15 -19.41 -7.65
C GLY A 183 13.28 -18.20 -7.99
N TYR A 184 12.70 -18.18 -9.19
CA TYR A 184 11.78 -17.14 -9.63
C TYR A 184 10.50 -17.13 -8.78
N PHE A 185 9.93 -18.31 -8.46
CA PHE A 185 8.79 -18.42 -7.55
C PHE A 185 9.09 -17.85 -6.16
N TRP A 186 10.26 -18.20 -5.61
CA TRP A 186 10.69 -17.67 -4.31
C TRP A 186 10.82 -16.15 -4.32
N MET A 187 11.46 -15.60 -5.36
CA MET A 187 11.60 -14.16 -5.54
C MET A 187 10.23 -13.46 -5.63
N LEU A 188 9.28 -14.02 -6.40
CA LEU A 188 7.92 -13.49 -6.50
C LEU A 188 7.18 -13.54 -5.16
N LEU A 189 7.28 -14.63 -4.40
CA LEU A 189 6.71 -14.71 -3.05
C LEU A 189 7.29 -13.62 -2.14
N SER A 190 8.61 -13.37 -2.22
CA SER A 190 9.28 -12.28 -1.48
C SER A 190 8.74 -10.91 -1.87
N ILE A 191 8.62 -10.62 -3.17
CA ILE A 191 8.09 -9.36 -3.71
C ILE A 191 6.66 -9.10 -3.23
N PHE A 192 5.76 -10.05 -3.42
CA PHE A 192 4.36 -9.90 -3.02
C PHE A 192 4.22 -9.76 -1.50
N SER A 193 5.03 -10.49 -0.74
CA SER A 193 5.09 -10.34 0.70
C SER A 193 5.57 -8.96 1.16
N ASN A 194 6.55 -8.37 0.46
CA ASN A 194 6.99 -6.99 0.69
C ASN A 194 5.85 -6.00 0.43
N ILE A 195 5.23 -6.05 -0.76
CA ILE A 195 4.13 -5.15 -1.13
C ILE A 195 3.00 -5.20 -0.10
N THR A 196 2.65 -6.39 0.37
CA THR A 196 1.62 -6.52 1.41
C THR A 196 2.08 -5.98 2.75
N THR A 197 3.34 -6.18 3.15
CA THR A 197 3.89 -5.56 4.36
C THR A 197 3.84 -4.03 4.27
N ALA A 198 4.22 -3.46 3.12
CA ALA A 198 4.15 -2.02 2.86
C ALA A 198 2.70 -1.51 2.91
N CYS A 199 1.77 -2.23 2.28
CA CYS A 199 0.34 -1.92 2.31
C CYS A 199 -0.23 -1.96 3.73
N ILE A 200 0.13 -2.96 4.54
CA ILE A 200 -0.31 -3.04 5.93
C ILE A 200 0.23 -1.84 6.75
N ILE A 201 1.51 -1.51 6.61
CA ILE A 201 2.11 -0.39 7.33
C ILE A 201 1.44 0.93 6.92
N THR A 202 1.29 1.18 5.62
CA THR A 202 0.78 2.45 5.11
C THR A 202 -0.74 2.58 5.28
N VAL A 203 -1.51 1.60 4.83
CA VAL A 203 -2.98 1.67 4.85
C VAL A 203 -3.54 1.32 6.22
N LEU A 204 -3.12 0.20 6.81
CA LEU A 204 -3.76 -0.31 8.04
C LEU A 204 -3.23 0.35 9.30
N ILE A 205 -1.95 0.73 9.34
CA ILE A 205 -1.39 1.39 10.53
C ILE A 205 -1.49 2.89 10.36
N TYR A 206 -0.85 3.45 9.33
CA TYR A 206 -0.76 4.90 9.21
C TYR A 206 -2.11 5.56 8.90
N ILE A 207 -2.74 5.23 7.77
CA ILE A 207 -4.01 5.87 7.36
C ILE A 207 -5.10 5.60 8.39
N PHE A 208 -5.26 4.37 8.86
CA PHE A 208 -6.25 4.08 9.90
C PHE A 208 -6.03 4.90 11.18
N ILE A 209 -4.80 4.99 11.71
CA ILE A 209 -4.54 5.76 12.94
C ILE A 209 -4.84 7.25 12.71
N ILE A 210 -4.30 7.83 11.63
CA ILE A 210 -4.49 9.26 11.34
C ILE A 210 -5.96 9.56 11.08
N CYS A 211 -6.60 8.85 10.16
CA CYS A 211 -7.99 9.10 9.79
C CYS A 211 -8.94 8.84 10.96
N SER A 212 -8.75 7.76 11.73
CA SER A 212 -9.60 7.45 12.89
C SER A 212 -9.47 8.52 13.97
N LEU A 213 -8.26 9.02 14.26
CA LEU A 213 -8.05 10.09 15.24
C LEU A 213 -8.57 11.43 14.73
N LEU A 214 -8.24 11.84 13.50
CA LEU A 214 -8.68 13.12 12.97
C LEU A 214 -10.20 13.19 12.83
N SER A 215 -10.82 12.19 12.20
CA SER A 215 -12.27 12.21 11.93
C SER A 215 -13.13 12.09 13.19
N LYS A 216 -12.72 11.27 14.16
CA LYS A 216 -13.54 11.02 15.36
C LYS A 216 -13.25 12.00 16.49
N GLU A 217 -11.99 12.43 16.62
CA GLU A 217 -11.53 13.16 17.80
C GLU A 217 -11.24 14.62 17.52
N PHE A 218 -10.37 14.91 16.55
CA PHE A 218 -9.87 16.28 16.38
C PHE A 218 -10.82 17.17 15.58
N LEU A 219 -11.49 16.63 14.56
CA LEU A 219 -12.39 17.41 13.67
C LEU A 219 -13.75 17.74 14.28
N ALA A 220 -13.96 17.37 15.54
CA ALA A 220 -15.13 17.67 16.34
C ALA A 220 -16.43 17.84 15.51
N PRO A 221 -17.06 16.77 14.99
CA PRO A 221 -18.34 16.90 14.32
C PRO A 221 -19.30 17.65 15.25
N SER A 222 -19.85 18.77 14.76
CA SER A 222 -20.68 19.66 15.55
C SER A 222 -21.75 18.84 16.27
N ALA A 223 -21.66 18.75 17.61
CA ALA A 223 -22.46 17.85 18.44
C ALA A 223 -23.96 18.00 18.18
N LYS A 224 -24.39 19.16 17.69
CA LYS A 224 -25.76 19.48 17.31
C LYS A 224 -26.30 18.70 16.11
N LYS A 225 -25.48 18.30 15.14
CA LYS A 225 -25.97 17.76 13.86
C LYS A 225 -26.16 16.25 13.84
N SER A 226 -25.40 15.49 14.62
CA SER A 226 -25.42 14.02 14.51
C SER A 226 -26.19 13.31 15.63
N GLY A 227 -26.68 14.04 16.64
CA GLY A 227 -27.27 13.45 17.85
C GLY A 227 -26.34 12.51 18.63
N ARG A 228 -25.08 12.35 18.21
CA ARG A 228 -24.11 11.50 18.90
C ARG A 228 -23.62 12.27 20.11
N LYS A 229 -23.90 11.72 21.29
CA LYS A 229 -23.19 12.12 22.52
C LYS A 229 -21.70 11.89 22.27
N TYR A 230 -20.90 12.94 22.46
CA TYR A 230 -19.45 12.82 22.43
C TYR A 230 -19.02 11.71 23.38
N THR A 231 -18.37 10.70 22.82
CA THR A 231 -17.96 9.49 23.54
C THR A 231 -16.62 9.66 24.25
N THR A 232 -15.89 10.73 23.95
CA THR A 232 -14.53 10.94 24.43
C THR A 232 -14.48 11.72 25.71
N SER A 233 -13.53 11.31 26.55
CA SER A 233 -13.31 11.91 27.85
C SER A 233 -13.24 13.45 27.75
N HIS A 234 -14.03 14.14 28.57
CA HIS A 234 -14.02 15.60 28.68
C HIS A 234 -12.59 16.15 28.93
N TRP A 235 -11.75 15.36 29.60
CA TRP A 235 -10.35 15.69 29.88
C TRP A 235 -9.50 15.92 28.63
N LEU A 236 -9.82 15.28 27.49
CA LEU A 236 -9.09 15.50 26.23
C LEU A 236 -9.30 16.92 25.71
N ARG A 237 -10.46 17.52 25.98
CA ARG A 237 -10.85 18.84 25.48
C ARG A 237 -10.26 19.99 26.29
N LEU A 238 -9.60 19.69 27.41
CA LEU A 238 -8.86 20.71 28.14
C LEU A 238 -7.73 21.24 27.25
N PRO A 239 -7.51 22.57 27.20
CA PRO A 239 -6.61 23.21 26.23
C PRO A 239 -5.18 22.63 26.27
N GLY A 240 -4.66 22.35 27.48
CA GLY A 240 -3.33 21.75 27.61
C GLY A 240 -3.24 20.31 27.06
N ASN A 241 -4.23 19.48 27.35
CA ASN A 241 -4.22 18.08 26.94
C ASN A 241 -4.45 17.92 25.43
N LEU A 242 -5.36 18.72 24.86
CA LEU A 242 -5.65 18.70 23.43
C LEU A 242 -4.42 19.11 22.63
N GLN A 243 -3.72 20.16 23.07
CA GLN A 243 -2.51 20.65 22.41
C GLN A 243 -1.39 19.62 22.44
N ILE A 244 -1.17 18.97 23.58
CA ILE A 244 -0.15 17.89 23.70
C ILE A 244 -0.49 16.73 22.77
N ALA A 245 -1.74 16.28 22.76
CA ALA A 245 -2.18 15.18 21.91
C ALA A 245 -2.05 15.53 20.42
N TYR A 246 -2.53 16.70 20.02
CA TYR A 246 -2.42 17.17 18.64
C TYR A 246 -0.96 17.29 18.20
N ARG A 247 -0.11 17.91 19.02
CA ARG A 247 1.32 18.07 18.70
C ARG A 247 2.04 16.74 18.60
N SER A 248 1.68 15.77 19.43
CA SER A 248 2.22 14.41 19.36
C SER A 248 1.83 13.71 18.05
N LEU A 249 0.57 13.85 17.64
CA LEU A 249 0.07 13.32 16.37
C LEU A 249 0.74 14.01 15.16
N GLU A 250 0.92 15.33 15.21
CA GLU A 250 1.59 16.11 14.18
C GLU A 250 3.05 15.67 13.98
N LEU A 251 3.79 15.49 15.09
CA LEU A 251 5.17 14.98 15.03
C LEU A 251 5.24 13.56 14.46
N LEU A 252 4.29 12.71 14.84
CA LEU A 252 4.20 11.35 14.31
C LEU A 252 3.93 11.36 12.80
N ASN A 253 2.97 12.19 12.37
CA ASN A 253 2.61 12.36 10.97
C ASN A 253 3.80 12.89 10.14
N LYS A 254 4.52 13.87 10.68
CA LYS A 254 5.73 14.41 10.04
C LYS A 254 6.82 13.34 9.86
N ASN A 255 7.06 12.52 10.88
CA ASN A 255 8.03 11.43 10.79
C ASN A 255 7.60 10.34 9.81
N MET A 256 6.31 9.99 9.78
CA MET A 256 5.80 9.01 8.82
C MET A 256 5.89 9.54 7.38
N ASN A 257 5.52 10.79 7.14
CA ASN A 257 5.64 11.42 5.82
C ASN A 257 7.10 11.53 5.36
N ALA A 258 8.06 11.72 6.27
CA ALA A 258 9.47 11.71 5.91
C ALA A 258 9.94 10.36 5.33
N VAL A 259 9.28 9.26 5.71
CA VAL A 259 9.57 7.92 5.17
C VAL A 259 8.73 7.63 3.92
N LEU A 260 7.44 7.99 3.91
CA LEU A 260 6.51 7.63 2.83
C LEU A 260 6.60 8.55 1.62
N ALA A 261 6.79 9.86 1.80
CA ALA A 261 6.69 10.85 0.71
C ALA A 261 7.68 10.60 -0.45
N PRO A 262 8.96 10.23 -0.21
CA PRO A 262 9.90 9.94 -1.30
C PRO A 262 9.49 8.75 -2.18
N VAL A 263 8.67 7.85 -1.65
CA VAL A 263 8.26 6.60 -2.31
C VAL A 263 6.89 6.77 -2.97
N LEU A 264 5.99 7.51 -2.33
CA LEU A 264 4.60 7.62 -2.75
C LEU A 264 4.43 8.26 -4.13
N ILE A 265 5.13 9.37 -4.39
CA ILE A 265 5.01 10.10 -5.66
C ILE A 265 5.53 9.25 -6.84
N PRO A 266 6.75 8.67 -6.79
CA PRO A 266 7.21 7.75 -7.83
C PRO A 266 6.31 6.52 -7.98
N ALA A 267 5.82 5.94 -6.87
CA ALA A 267 4.92 4.79 -6.90
C ALA A 267 3.65 5.10 -7.68
N GLN A 268 2.99 6.24 -7.39
CA GLN A 268 1.77 6.63 -8.07
C GLN A 268 1.99 6.82 -9.58
N ALA A 269 3.09 7.48 -9.97
CA ALA A 269 3.41 7.68 -11.39
C ALA A 269 3.62 6.33 -12.10
N ILE A 270 4.36 5.42 -11.48
CA ILE A 270 4.71 4.12 -12.10
C ILE A 270 3.52 3.18 -12.12
N VAL A 271 2.71 3.09 -11.06
CA VAL A 271 1.47 2.31 -11.05
C VAL A 271 0.53 2.79 -12.16
N THR A 272 0.37 4.10 -12.31
CA THR A 272 -0.49 4.67 -13.35
C THR A 272 0.00 4.29 -14.74
N GLN A 273 1.31 4.46 -15.01
CA GLN A 273 1.90 4.11 -16.30
C GLN A 273 1.87 2.61 -16.57
N PHE A 274 2.10 1.78 -15.54
CA PHE A 274 2.01 0.34 -15.62
C PHE A 274 0.59 -0.12 -15.96
N SER A 275 -0.42 0.36 -15.23
CA SER A 275 -1.83 0.03 -15.49
C SER A 275 -2.26 0.49 -16.89
N LEU A 276 -1.87 1.69 -17.31
CA LEU A 276 -2.16 2.20 -18.65
C LEU A 276 -1.51 1.34 -19.74
N SER A 277 -0.27 0.89 -19.51
CA SER A 277 0.44 -0.01 -20.43
C SER A 277 -0.26 -1.37 -20.54
N CYS A 278 -0.68 -1.96 -19.42
CA CYS A 278 -1.42 -3.21 -19.42
C CYS A 278 -2.75 -3.07 -20.17
N ASN A 279 -3.52 -2.00 -19.90
CA ASN A 279 -4.79 -1.74 -20.56
C ASN A 279 -4.62 -1.49 -22.06
N TYR A 280 -3.57 -0.76 -22.45
CA TYR A 280 -3.26 -0.53 -23.87
C TYR A 280 -2.99 -1.85 -24.61
N LEU A 281 -2.17 -2.73 -24.04
CA LEU A 281 -1.87 -4.04 -24.63
C LEU A 281 -3.12 -4.92 -24.71
N LEU A 282 -3.94 -4.93 -23.66
CA LEU A 282 -5.20 -5.65 -23.66
C LEU A 282 -6.14 -5.16 -24.75
N ILE A 283 -6.24 -3.84 -25.02
CA ILE A 283 -7.12 -3.30 -26.05
C ILE A 283 -6.57 -3.56 -27.46
N ARG A 284 -5.26 -3.34 -27.64
CA ARG A 284 -4.62 -3.40 -28.96
C ARG A 284 -4.46 -4.83 -29.46
N ASP A 285 -3.98 -5.72 -28.59
CA ASP A 285 -3.49 -7.05 -28.98
C ASP A 285 -4.37 -8.19 -28.42
N TRP A 286 -5.59 -7.90 -27.96
CA TRP A 286 -6.52 -8.89 -27.35
C TRP A 286 -6.63 -10.19 -28.14
N ALA A 287 -6.75 -10.10 -29.47
CA ALA A 287 -6.97 -11.26 -30.34
C ALA A 287 -5.71 -12.12 -30.53
N TYR A 288 -4.52 -11.58 -30.24
CA TYR A 288 -3.23 -12.23 -30.44
C TYR A 288 -2.60 -12.70 -29.13
N LEU A 289 -3.08 -12.21 -27.98
CA LEU A 289 -2.59 -12.59 -26.67
C LEU A 289 -3.09 -13.97 -26.28
N ASP A 290 -2.17 -14.82 -25.81
CA ASP A 290 -2.54 -16.08 -25.17
C ASP A 290 -3.43 -15.82 -23.94
N ALA A 291 -4.29 -16.81 -23.62
CA ALA A 291 -5.20 -16.71 -22.48
C ALA A 291 -4.46 -16.42 -21.16
N THR A 292 -3.26 -16.98 -20.99
CA THR A 292 -2.43 -16.78 -19.81
C THR A 292 -1.86 -15.37 -19.75
N SER A 293 -1.29 -14.85 -20.84
CA SER A 293 -0.80 -13.46 -20.94
C SER A 293 -1.92 -12.45 -20.72
N THR A 294 -3.08 -12.69 -21.33
CA THR A 294 -4.30 -11.89 -21.14
C THR A 294 -4.71 -11.87 -19.68
N SER A 295 -4.79 -13.03 -19.03
CA SER A 295 -5.16 -13.13 -17.61
C SER A 295 -4.17 -12.42 -16.68
N LEU A 296 -2.86 -12.46 -16.99
CA LEU A 296 -1.84 -11.73 -16.23
C LEU A 296 -1.98 -10.23 -16.38
N LEU A 297 -2.19 -9.74 -17.60
CA LEU A 297 -2.39 -8.32 -17.86
C LEU A 297 -3.67 -7.79 -17.19
N VAL A 298 -4.75 -8.58 -17.17
CA VAL A 298 -5.99 -8.25 -16.44
C VAL A 298 -5.75 -8.25 -14.94
N LEU A 299 -5.03 -9.25 -14.41
CA LEU A 299 -4.67 -9.32 -13.00
C LEU A 299 -3.82 -8.13 -12.57
N TRP A 300 -2.87 -7.72 -13.41
CA TRP A 300 -1.99 -6.59 -13.16
C TRP A 300 -2.70 -5.23 -13.30
N SER A 301 -3.59 -5.07 -14.28
CA SER A 301 -4.37 -3.84 -14.43
C SER A 301 -5.34 -3.67 -13.27
N GLY A 302 -6.07 -4.71 -12.88
CA GLY A 302 -6.96 -4.68 -11.72
C GLY A 302 -6.20 -4.57 -10.39
N GLY A 303 -5.11 -5.33 -10.25
CA GLY A 303 -4.27 -5.36 -9.05
C GLY A 303 -3.55 -4.03 -8.78
N GLY A 304 -3.11 -3.33 -9.82
CA GLY A 304 -2.51 -2.01 -9.69
C GLY A 304 -3.51 -0.91 -9.28
N LEU A 305 -4.77 -1.03 -9.70
CA LEU A 305 -5.82 -0.05 -9.40
C LEU A 305 -6.42 -0.23 -8.00
N LEU A 306 -6.55 -1.47 -7.52
CA LEU A 306 -7.17 -1.76 -6.22
C LEU A 306 -6.60 -0.96 -5.04
N PRO A 307 -5.27 -0.83 -4.83
CA PRO A 307 -4.73 0.00 -3.76
C PRO A 307 -5.06 1.48 -3.92
N CYS A 308 -5.03 1.99 -5.16
CA CYS A 308 -5.36 3.38 -5.47
C CYS A 308 -6.85 3.67 -5.24
N ASP A 309 -7.72 2.74 -5.58
CA ASP A 309 -9.17 2.83 -5.37
C ASP A 309 -9.49 2.82 -3.88
N VAL A 310 -8.84 1.97 -3.08
CA VAL A 310 -9.02 1.98 -1.61
C VAL A 310 -8.58 3.32 -1.03
N LEU A 311 -7.45 3.88 -1.46
CA LEU A 311 -6.98 5.19 -0.99
C LEU A 311 -7.93 6.32 -1.37
N THR A 312 -8.45 6.32 -2.60
CA THR A 312 -9.39 7.35 -3.07
C THR A 312 -10.74 7.23 -2.38
N ILE A 313 -11.30 6.02 -2.21
CA ILE A 313 -12.54 5.79 -1.47
C ILE A 313 -12.40 6.25 -0.01
N MET A 314 -11.31 5.87 0.67
CA MET A 314 -11.06 6.32 2.03
C MET A 314 -10.92 7.85 2.13
N GLY A 315 -10.26 8.47 1.15
CA GLY A 315 -10.17 9.93 1.06
C GLY A 315 -11.52 10.60 0.79
N GLN A 316 -12.34 10.00 -0.07
CA GLN A 316 -13.68 10.49 -0.41
C GLN A 316 -14.64 10.39 0.77
N ASP A 317 -14.66 9.30 1.53
CA ASP A 317 -15.53 9.20 2.71
C ASP A 317 -15.20 10.26 3.77
N ILE A 318 -13.92 10.63 3.89
CA ILE A 318 -13.47 11.71 4.76
C ILE A 318 -13.95 13.08 4.26
N LEU A 319 -13.90 13.32 2.94
CA LEU A 319 -14.27 14.60 2.32
C LEU A 319 -15.80 14.76 2.12
N TYR A 320 -16.49 13.73 1.63
CA TYR A 320 -17.91 13.76 1.28
C TYR A 320 -18.84 13.54 2.47
N GLY A 321 -18.40 12.84 3.52
CA GLY A 321 -19.09 12.88 4.82
C GLY A 321 -19.31 14.32 5.31
N HIS A 322 -18.45 15.25 4.86
CA HIS A 322 -18.55 16.67 5.14
C HIS A 322 -19.46 17.47 4.20
N CYS A 323 -19.52 17.14 2.89
CA CYS A 323 -20.30 17.91 1.92
C CYS A 323 -21.80 17.53 1.86
N SER A 324 -22.15 16.25 1.95
CA SER A 324 -23.55 15.80 1.84
C SER A 324 -24.45 16.34 2.96
N THR A 325 -23.86 16.63 4.14
CA THR A 325 -24.58 17.20 5.29
C THR A 325 -24.60 18.74 5.34
N ALA A 326 -23.94 19.42 4.39
CA ALA A 326 -24.00 20.87 4.24
C ALA A 326 -25.16 21.30 3.31
N ALA A 327 -25.48 20.50 2.29
CA ALA A 327 -26.54 20.81 1.32
C ALA A 327 -27.97 20.74 1.90
N ASN A 328 -28.20 19.95 2.96
CA ASN A 328 -29.51 19.84 3.62
C ASN A 328 -29.77 20.91 4.70
N CYS A 329 -29.01 22.01 4.71
CA CYS A 329 -29.24 23.16 5.59
C CYS A 329 -29.92 24.34 4.88
N VAL A 330 -30.76 24.09 3.88
CA VAL A 330 -31.78 25.05 3.47
C VAL A 330 -32.95 24.90 4.42
N LEU A 331 -33.02 25.79 5.41
CA LEU A 331 -34.16 25.90 6.33
C LEU A 331 -35.45 26.11 5.51
N PRO A 332 -36.46 25.23 5.61
CA PRO A 332 -37.75 25.52 5.01
C PRO A 332 -38.39 26.68 5.78
N GLY A 333 -38.50 27.85 5.15
CA GLY A 333 -39.28 28.98 5.65
C GLY A 333 -38.54 30.26 6.04
N VAL A 334 -37.23 30.39 5.77
CA VAL A 334 -36.56 31.70 5.91
C VAL A 334 -36.39 32.33 4.53
N PRO A 335 -37.00 33.49 4.25
CA PRO A 335 -36.79 34.20 2.99
C PRO A 335 -35.30 34.54 2.85
N VAL A 336 -34.73 34.16 1.71
CA VAL A 336 -33.32 34.42 1.36
C VAL A 336 -33.14 35.93 1.20
N LEU A 337 -32.75 36.61 2.29
CA LEU A 337 -32.23 37.95 2.20
C LEU A 337 -30.80 37.84 1.64
N HIS A 338 -30.60 38.28 0.40
CA HIS A 338 -29.29 38.45 -0.21
C HIS A 338 -28.50 39.56 0.52
N THR A 339 -27.95 39.26 1.69
CA THR A 339 -26.89 40.09 2.29
C THR A 339 -25.55 39.51 1.87
N VAL A 340 -25.02 40.08 0.79
CA VAL A 340 -23.63 39.93 0.36
C VAL A 340 -22.73 40.32 1.53
N CYS A 341 -22.04 39.36 2.15
CA CYS A 341 -20.95 39.63 3.09
C CYS A 341 -19.65 39.81 2.29
N PRO A 342 -19.09 41.03 2.16
CA PRO A 342 -17.85 41.25 1.47
C PRO A 342 -16.73 41.25 2.52
N ASN A 343 -16.34 40.09 3.07
CA ASN A 343 -15.05 39.89 3.79
C ASN A 343 -14.87 38.50 4.43
N ALA A 344 -15.39 37.42 3.84
CA ALA A 344 -14.95 36.08 4.22
C ALA A 344 -13.66 35.73 3.45
N ARG A 345 -12.48 35.94 4.07
CA ARG A 345 -11.22 35.45 3.51
C ARG A 345 -11.20 33.91 3.54
N PRO A 346 -10.87 33.23 2.44
CA PRO A 346 -10.70 31.79 2.43
C PRO A 346 -9.28 31.47 2.89
N TYR A 347 -9.10 31.18 4.17
CA TYR A 347 -7.86 30.59 4.66
C TYR A 347 -8.15 29.31 5.44
N CYS A 348 -7.30 28.31 5.22
CA CYS A 348 -7.05 27.13 6.06
C CYS A 348 -7.75 25.78 5.78
N CYS A 349 -8.08 25.44 4.53
CA CYS A 349 -8.23 24.01 4.17
C CYS A 349 -7.38 23.53 2.98
N ALA A 350 -6.79 24.44 2.20
CA ALA A 350 -6.06 24.06 0.98
C ALA A 350 -4.61 23.56 1.21
N THR A 351 -4.07 23.67 2.43
CA THR A 351 -2.63 23.40 2.67
C THR A 351 -2.32 22.01 3.22
N MET A 352 -3.32 21.14 3.44
CA MET A 352 -3.09 19.77 3.94
C MET A 352 -3.05 18.69 2.84
N LEU A 353 -3.28 19.03 1.57
CA LEU A 353 -3.37 18.07 0.46
C LEU A 353 -2.35 18.30 -0.65
N GLY A 354 -1.35 19.15 -0.42
CA GLY A 354 -0.29 19.41 -1.38
C GLY A 354 1.09 19.05 -0.83
N MET A 355 1.33 17.78 -0.48
CA MET A 355 2.66 17.12 -0.46
C MET A 355 2.50 15.61 -0.60
#